data_AF-A0A0F9JSH7-F1
#
_entry.id   AF-A0A0F9JSH7-F1
#
_cell.length_a   1.000
_cell.length_b   1.000
_cell.length_c   1.000
_cell.angle_alpha   90.00
_cell.angle_beta   90.00
_cell.angle_gamma   90.00
#
_symmetry.space_group_name_H-M   'P 1'
#
loop_
_entity.id
_entity.type
_entity.pdbx_description
1 polymer ?
#
loop_
_entity_poly.entity_id
_entity_poly.type
_entity_poly.pdbx_seq_one_letter_code
_entity_poly.pdbx_strand_id
1 'polypeptide(L)'
;MHLAGLSPTADEIETAAKALPSNGELLVMIRPTADHFNVDAALLKTMTSQITRAAQLGATGVVFGAIAGNELDVAATSTLVECAKHYQLASTFHRAFDCIADSRNALHILSELGVDRILTNGTPWTDNKDVMQGLNQLQSIITDAKGQIEIVIGGGVTTNNAPILWQLGSENLISLHAYSGVLNSDG
;
A
#
# COMPACT_ATOMS: atom_id res chain seq x y z
N MET A 1 -14.20 -6.04 2.75
CA MET A 1 -13.55 -5.94 4.08
C MET A 1 -14.12 -4.75 4.82
N HIS A 2 -14.68 -4.94 6.00
CA HIS A 2 -15.40 -3.90 6.76
C HIS A 2 -14.51 -2.75 7.30
N LEU A 3 -13.19 -2.98 7.43
CA LEU A 3 -12.24 -2.02 8.05
C LEU A 3 -11.07 -1.60 7.13
N ALA A 4 -11.27 -1.71 5.81
CA ALA A 4 -10.29 -1.30 4.78
C ALA A 4 -8.90 -2.00 4.84
N GLY A 5 -8.81 -3.18 5.47
CA GLY A 5 -7.61 -4.01 5.54
C GLY A 5 -6.82 -3.80 6.83
N LEU A 6 -6.68 -4.87 7.61
CA LEU A 6 -5.88 -4.93 8.84
C LEU A 6 -4.86 -6.05 8.72
N SER A 7 -3.88 -6.07 9.64
CA SER A 7 -2.93 -7.18 9.72
C SER A 7 -3.66 -8.51 9.87
N PRO A 8 -3.46 -9.48 8.95
CA PRO A 8 -4.06 -10.80 9.07
C PRO A 8 -3.40 -11.59 10.21
N THR A 9 -4.09 -12.64 10.64
CA THR A 9 -3.57 -13.62 11.59
C THR A 9 -2.47 -14.47 10.95
N ALA A 10 -1.67 -15.13 11.79
CA ALA A 10 -0.61 -16.03 11.31
C ALA A 10 -1.17 -17.18 10.46
N ASP A 11 -2.29 -17.78 10.88
CA ASP A 11 -2.91 -18.90 10.18
C ASP A 11 -3.41 -18.49 8.78
N GLU A 12 -3.93 -17.27 8.63
CA GLU A 12 -4.34 -16.72 7.34
C GLU A 12 -3.14 -16.52 6.41
N ILE A 13 -2.02 -16.00 6.92
CA ILE A 13 -0.79 -15.82 6.12
C ILE A 13 -0.25 -17.18 5.68
N GLU A 14 -0.13 -18.15 6.60
CA GLU A 14 0.34 -19.50 6.28
C GLU A 14 -0.53 -20.21 5.24
N THR A 15 -1.84 -20.07 5.38
CA THR A 15 -2.81 -20.65 4.44
C THR A 15 -2.65 -20.04 3.05
N ALA A 16 -2.54 -18.71 2.97
CA ALA A 16 -2.31 -18.01 1.72
C ALA A 16 -0.98 -18.41 1.07
N ALA A 17 0.10 -18.48 1.85
CA ALA A 17 1.42 -18.87 1.36
C ALA A 17 1.44 -20.29 0.78
N LYS A 18 0.74 -21.25 1.41
CA LYS A 18 0.62 -22.63 0.91
C LYS A 18 -0.22 -22.76 -0.36
N ALA A 19 -1.18 -21.86 -0.56
CA ALA A 19 -2.06 -21.86 -1.73
C ALA A 19 -1.48 -21.08 -2.93
N LEU A 20 -0.45 -20.26 -2.71
CA LEU A 20 0.13 -19.40 -3.73
C LEU A 20 0.84 -20.22 -4.83
N PRO A 21 0.61 -19.94 -6.12
CA PRO A 21 1.38 -20.56 -7.19
C PRO A 21 2.84 -20.12 -7.14
N SER A 22 3.74 -20.89 -7.75
CA SER A 22 5.19 -20.66 -7.70
C SER A 22 5.65 -19.32 -8.29
N ASN A 23 4.81 -18.66 -9.09
CA ASN A 23 5.05 -17.34 -9.68
C ASN A 23 4.22 -16.22 -9.06
N GLY A 24 3.49 -16.49 -7.97
CA GLY A 24 2.69 -15.50 -7.26
C GLY A 24 3.53 -14.73 -6.23
N GLU A 25 3.07 -13.52 -5.90
CA GLU A 25 3.57 -12.73 -4.76
C GLU A 25 2.52 -12.73 -3.63
N LEU A 26 2.97 -12.84 -2.39
CA LEU A 26 2.15 -12.67 -1.20
C LEU A 26 2.59 -11.42 -0.45
N LEU A 27 1.82 -10.34 -0.60
CA LEU A 27 2.02 -9.10 0.15
C LEU A 27 1.10 -9.07 1.36
N VAL A 28 1.67 -8.99 2.55
CA VAL A 28 0.93 -9.00 3.81
C VAL A 28 0.68 -7.58 4.32
N MET A 29 -0.57 -7.25 4.61
CA MET A 29 -0.92 -5.98 5.26
C MET A 29 -0.34 -5.93 6.67
N ILE A 30 0.32 -4.83 7.01
CA ILE A 30 0.86 -4.51 8.34
C ILE A 30 0.19 -3.23 8.80
N ARG A 31 -1.02 -3.39 9.35
CA ARG A 31 -1.88 -2.33 9.88
C ARG A 31 -2.63 -2.85 11.12
N PRO A 32 -2.08 -2.66 12.33
CA PRO A 32 -2.65 -3.24 13.55
C PRO A 32 -3.98 -2.62 13.99
N THR A 33 -4.30 -1.38 13.58
CA THR A 33 -5.55 -0.68 13.93
C THR A 33 -6.22 -0.07 12.70
N ALA A 34 -7.55 0.04 12.74
CA ALA A 34 -8.37 0.68 11.72
C ALA A 34 -8.46 2.22 11.88
N ASP A 35 -8.08 2.75 13.04
CA ASP A 35 -8.49 4.09 13.48
C ASP A 35 -7.71 5.22 12.78
N HIS A 36 -6.41 5.02 12.59
CA HIS A 36 -5.50 6.04 12.05
C HIS A 36 -4.25 5.43 11.44
N PHE A 37 -3.44 6.28 10.80
CA PHE A 37 -2.11 5.93 10.27
C PHE A 37 -0.96 6.59 11.07
N ASN A 38 -1.26 7.31 12.16
CA ASN A 38 -0.23 7.79 13.08
C ASN A 38 0.44 6.61 13.79
N VAL A 39 1.77 6.56 13.79
CA VAL A 39 2.51 5.43 14.36
C VAL A 39 3.33 5.90 15.55
N ASP A 40 2.87 5.55 16.75
CA ASP A 40 3.67 5.75 17.95
C ASP A 40 4.72 4.64 18.14
N ALA A 41 5.55 4.75 19.18
CA ALA A 41 6.62 3.78 19.45
C ALA A 41 6.10 2.35 19.73
N ALA A 42 4.93 2.21 20.36
CA ALA A 42 4.36 0.91 20.68
C ALA A 42 3.79 0.24 19.41
N LEU A 43 3.14 1.03 18.55
CA LEU A 43 2.61 0.59 17.28
C LEU A 43 3.75 0.24 16.31
N LEU A 44 4.81 1.05 16.26
CA LEU A 44 6.01 0.76 15.47
C LEU A 44 6.62 -0.58 15.85
N LYS A 45 6.82 -0.84 17.14
CA LYS A 45 7.32 -2.14 17.64
C LYS A 45 6.42 -3.30 17.20
N THR A 46 5.11 -3.10 17.25
CA THR A 46 4.11 -4.09 16.83
C THR A 46 4.23 -4.37 15.33
N MET A 47 4.29 -3.33 14.50
CA MET A 47 4.43 -3.43 13.04
C MET A 47 5.73 -4.14 12.65
N THR A 48 6.87 -3.79 13.26
CA THR A 48 8.16 -4.48 13.04
C THR A 48 8.10 -5.97 13.39
N SER A 49 7.42 -6.32 14.49
CA SER A 49 7.20 -7.73 14.85
C SER A 49 6.31 -8.45 13.85
N GLN A 50 5.31 -7.78 13.30
CA GLN A 50 4.42 -8.35 12.28
C GLN A 50 5.14 -8.54 10.94
N ILE A 51 6.04 -7.63 10.53
CA ILE A 51 6.89 -7.81 9.35
C ILE A 51 7.76 -9.06 9.52
N THR A 52 8.42 -9.19 10.68
CA THR A 52 9.23 -10.38 11.00
C THR A 52 8.40 -11.67 10.92
N ARG A 53 7.19 -11.66 11.47
CA ARG A 53 6.31 -12.83 11.41
C ARG A 53 5.87 -13.13 9.98
N ALA A 54 5.47 -12.12 9.21
CA ALA A 54 5.07 -12.29 7.81
C ALA A 54 6.19 -12.92 6.97
N ALA A 55 7.44 -12.48 7.15
CA ALA A 55 8.61 -13.07 6.50
C ALA A 55 8.75 -14.58 6.81
N GLN A 56 8.67 -14.94 8.10
CA GLN A 56 8.78 -16.33 8.56
C GLN A 56 7.66 -17.22 8.02
N LEU A 57 6.53 -16.63 7.62
CA LEU A 57 5.35 -17.33 7.12
C LEU A 57 5.27 -17.39 5.60
N GLY A 58 6.31 -16.94 4.89
CA GLY A 58 6.39 -17.04 3.43
C GLY A 58 5.79 -15.85 2.68
N ALA A 59 5.62 -14.69 3.33
CA ALA A 59 5.35 -13.45 2.61
C ALA A 59 6.54 -13.12 1.68
N THR A 60 6.24 -12.58 0.50
CA THR A 60 7.24 -12.03 -0.42
C THR A 60 7.29 -10.51 -0.38
N GLY A 61 6.30 -9.89 0.28
CA GLY A 61 6.26 -8.46 0.52
C GLY A 61 5.36 -8.08 1.68
N VAL A 62 5.40 -6.82 2.05
CA VAL A 62 4.58 -6.22 3.10
C VAL A 62 4.02 -4.89 2.65
N VAL A 63 2.85 -4.55 3.19
CA VAL A 63 2.12 -3.33 2.88
C VAL A 63 1.89 -2.56 4.18
N PHE A 64 2.35 -1.33 4.28
CA PHE A 64 2.24 -0.51 5.49
C PHE A 64 2.19 0.98 5.17
N GLY A 65 2.05 1.83 6.17
CA GLY A 65 2.34 3.26 6.03
C GLY A 65 2.24 3.96 7.37
N ALA A 66 3.05 5.00 7.53
CA ALA A 66 3.17 5.77 8.75
C ALA A 66 3.13 7.26 8.43
N ILE A 67 2.26 7.99 9.12
CA ILE A 67 2.15 9.45 8.99
C ILE A 67 2.30 10.12 10.35
N ALA A 68 2.69 11.38 10.35
CA ALA A 68 2.66 12.26 11.52
C ALA A 68 1.72 13.43 11.20
N GLY A 69 0.48 13.35 11.68
CA GLY A 69 -0.58 14.29 11.29
C GLY A 69 -0.99 14.10 9.82
N ASN A 70 -0.57 15.02 8.95
CA ASN A 70 -0.78 14.98 7.50
C ASN A 70 0.54 14.97 6.71
N GLU A 71 1.63 14.58 7.37
CA GLU A 71 2.97 14.45 6.77
C GLU A 71 3.44 12.99 6.83
N LEU A 72 4.39 12.61 5.98
CA LEU A 72 5.05 11.32 6.05
C LEU A 72 5.86 11.21 7.35
N ASP A 73 5.67 10.15 8.13
CA ASP A 73 6.58 9.84 9.22
C ASP A 73 7.81 9.12 8.67
N VAL A 74 8.85 9.90 8.36
CA VAL A 74 10.09 9.42 7.74
C VAL A 74 10.83 8.43 8.65
N ALA A 75 10.86 8.67 9.95
CA ALA A 75 11.61 7.84 10.90
C ALA A 75 10.93 6.47 11.09
N ALA A 76 9.61 6.45 11.29
CA ALA A 76 8.85 5.21 11.38
C ALA A 76 8.92 4.44 10.05
N THR A 77 8.75 5.14 8.92
CA THR A 77 8.81 4.51 7.59
C THR A 77 10.18 3.90 7.31
N SER A 78 11.28 4.60 7.60
CA SER A 78 12.65 4.06 7.44
C SER A 78 12.84 2.78 8.24
N THR A 79 12.39 2.77 9.51
CA THR A 79 12.50 1.60 10.39
C THR A 79 11.75 0.38 9.81
N LEU A 80 10.54 0.59 9.28
CA LEU A 80 9.74 -0.47 8.69
C LEU A 80 10.35 -1.00 7.38
N VAL A 81 10.86 -0.10 6.53
CA VAL A 81 11.52 -0.46 5.27
C VAL A 81 12.82 -1.23 5.54
N GLU A 82 13.64 -0.80 6.50
CA GLU A 82 14.85 -1.52 6.90
C GLU A 82 14.54 -2.94 7.41
N CYS A 83 13.48 -3.08 8.21
CA CYS A 83 13.01 -4.39 8.66
C CYS A 83 12.57 -5.28 7.49
N ALA A 84 11.80 -4.73 6.54
CA ALA A 84 11.38 -5.48 5.35
C ALA A 84 12.58 -5.90 4.48
N LYS A 85 13.52 -4.98 4.23
CA LYS A 85 14.75 -5.25 3.46
C LYS A 85 15.63 -6.31 4.11
N HIS A 86 15.73 -6.32 5.44
CA HIS A 86 16.47 -7.37 6.17
C HIS A 86 15.98 -8.78 5.81
N TYR A 87 14.67 -8.94 5.58
CA TYR A 87 14.05 -10.20 5.17
C TYR A 87 13.83 -10.32 3.65
N GLN A 88 14.39 -9.41 2.85
CA GLN A 88 14.24 -9.39 1.38
C GLN A 88 12.78 -9.29 0.93
N LEU A 89 11.95 -8.59 1.70
CA LEU A 89 10.54 -8.36 1.38
C LEU A 89 10.38 -7.08 0.56
N ALA A 90 9.57 -7.16 -0.50
CA ALA A 90 9.08 -5.96 -1.17
C ALA A 90 8.22 -5.11 -0.23
N SER A 91 8.32 -3.79 -0.33
CA SER A 91 7.59 -2.83 0.52
C SER A 91 6.62 -2.00 -0.31
N THR A 92 5.35 -2.00 0.09
CA THR A 92 4.31 -1.13 -0.49
C THR A 92 3.81 -0.13 0.54
N PHE A 93 3.90 1.16 0.25
CA PHE A 93 3.27 2.19 1.07
C PHE A 93 1.78 2.29 0.71
N HIS A 94 0.90 1.98 1.65
CA HIS A 94 -0.54 1.91 1.41
C HIS A 94 -1.20 3.30 1.31
N ARG A 95 -2.54 3.32 1.31
CA ARG A 95 -3.36 4.52 1.17
C ARG A 95 -3.22 5.58 2.28
N ALA A 96 -2.38 5.38 3.31
CA ALA A 96 -1.92 6.50 4.12
C ALA A 96 -1.24 7.60 3.29
N PHE A 97 -0.76 7.27 2.09
CA PHE A 97 -0.28 8.27 1.13
C PHE A 97 -1.36 9.31 0.79
N ASP A 98 -2.62 8.88 0.69
CA ASP A 98 -3.77 9.74 0.40
C ASP A 98 -4.11 10.69 1.57
N CYS A 99 -3.50 10.52 2.75
CA CYS A 99 -3.61 11.42 3.89
C CYS A 99 -2.55 12.53 3.88
N ILE A 100 -1.51 12.42 3.04
CA ILE A 100 -0.36 13.32 3.07
C ILE A 100 -0.65 14.57 2.23
N ALA A 101 -0.43 15.75 2.82
CA ALA A 101 -0.69 17.02 2.15
C ALA A 101 0.27 17.29 0.98
N ASP A 102 1.59 17.09 1.20
CA ASP A 102 2.61 17.20 0.15
C ASP A 102 2.97 15.82 -0.41
N SER A 103 2.07 15.29 -1.23
CA SER A 103 2.25 13.97 -1.88
C SER A 103 3.48 13.92 -2.79
N ARG A 104 3.88 15.04 -3.41
CA ARG A 104 5.07 15.10 -4.26
C ARG A 104 6.34 14.92 -3.45
N ASN A 105 6.49 15.63 -2.34
CA ASN A 105 7.66 15.46 -1.47
C ASN A 105 7.69 14.05 -0.86
N ALA A 106 6.54 13.55 -0.39
CA ALA A 106 6.44 12.19 0.15
C ALA A 106 6.83 11.11 -0.88
N LEU A 107 6.41 11.25 -2.14
CA LEU A 107 6.80 10.35 -3.23
C LEU A 107 8.33 10.25 -3.37
N HIS A 108 9.03 11.38 -3.34
CA HIS A 108 10.49 11.41 -3.46
C HIS A 108 11.15 10.76 -2.24
N ILE A 109 10.71 11.09 -1.03
CA ILE A 109 11.27 10.50 0.20
C ILE A 109 11.03 8.99 0.25
N LEU A 110 9.82 8.52 -0.11
CA LEU A 110 9.50 7.09 -0.15
C LEU A 110 10.40 6.33 -1.14
N SER A 111 10.65 6.91 -2.31
CA SER A 111 11.62 6.38 -3.30
C SER A 111 13.03 6.31 -2.71
N GLU A 112 13.51 7.37 -2.04
CA GLU A 112 14.85 7.41 -1.42
C GLU A 112 15.01 6.41 -0.27
N LEU A 113 13.96 6.21 0.54
CA LEU A 113 13.94 5.18 1.58
C LEU A 113 13.94 3.77 0.96
N GLY A 114 13.63 3.63 -0.33
CA GLY A 114 13.57 2.38 -1.08
C GLY A 114 12.30 1.60 -0.79
N VAL A 115 11.16 2.29 -0.76
CA VAL A 115 9.85 1.68 -0.93
C VAL A 115 9.68 1.30 -2.40
N ASP A 116 9.17 0.09 -2.67
CA ASP A 116 9.04 -0.42 -4.03
C ASP A 116 7.77 0.09 -4.73
N ARG A 117 6.67 0.23 -3.96
CA ARG A 117 5.34 0.56 -4.51
C ARG A 117 4.57 1.55 -3.64
N ILE A 118 3.75 2.41 -4.23
CA ILE A 118 2.77 3.26 -3.53
C ILE A 118 1.36 2.93 -4.00
N LEU A 119 0.46 2.60 -3.07
CA LEU A 119 -0.97 2.43 -3.33
C LEU A 119 -1.71 3.74 -3.08
N THR A 120 -2.34 4.27 -4.13
CA THR A 120 -3.11 5.53 -4.08
C THR A 120 -4.31 5.46 -5.01
N ASN A 121 -5.35 6.23 -4.69
CA ASN A 121 -6.46 6.48 -5.62
C ASN A 121 -6.45 7.92 -6.19
N GLY A 122 -5.44 8.73 -5.85
CA GLY A 122 -5.29 10.11 -6.29
C GLY A 122 -6.26 11.12 -5.67
N THR A 123 -6.97 10.75 -4.60
CA THR A 123 -7.88 11.66 -3.88
C THR A 123 -7.53 11.73 -2.41
N PRO A 124 -7.81 12.86 -1.72
CA PRO A 124 -7.64 12.93 -0.27
C PRO A 124 -8.43 11.83 0.44
N TRP A 125 -7.81 11.18 1.42
CA TRP A 125 -8.41 10.07 2.17
C TRP A 125 -9.81 10.38 2.74
N THR A 126 -10.04 11.63 3.16
CA THR A 126 -11.29 12.11 3.77
C THR A 126 -12.45 12.27 2.80
N ASP A 127 -12.19 12.35 1.49
CA ASP A 127 -13.22 12.70 0.51
C ASP A 127 -14.13 11.51 0.15
N ASN A 128 -13.75 10.28 0.55
CA ASN A 128 -14.44 9.03 0.21
C ASN A 128 -14.79 8.90 -1.29
N LYS A 129 -13.92 9.45 -2.15
CA LYS A 129 -14.04 9.39 -3.61
C LYS A 129 -13.44 8.10 -4.13
N ASP A 130 -13.93 7.68 -5.29
CA ASP A 130 -13.35 6.57 -6.03
C ASP A 130 -12.17 7.04 -6.90
N VAL A 131 -11.47 6.06 -7.47
CA VAL A 131 -10.28 6.28 -8.29
C VAL A 131 -10.53 7.16 -9.53
N MET A 132 -11.75 7.21 -10.07
CA MET A 132 -12.08 8.00 -11.26
C MET A 132 -12.14 9.49 -10.99
N GLN A 133 -12.30 9.93 -9.75
CA GLN A 133 -12.19 11.35 -9.41
C GLN A 133 -10.73 11.78 -9.16
N GLY A 134 -9.79 10.83 -9.07
CA GLY A 134 -8.36 11.08 -8.84
C GLY A 134 -7.49 11.17 -10.09
N LEU A 135 -8.05 11.03 -11.30
CA LEU A 135 -7.28 10.86 -12.55
C LEU A 135 -6.20 11.92 -12.77
N ASN A 136 -6.52 13.21 -12.57
CA ASN A 136 -5.55 14.29 -12.77
C ASN A 136 -4.38 14.21 -11.78
N GLN A 137 -4.66 13.88 -10.52
CA GLN A 137 -3.64 13.73 -9.49
C GLN A 137 -2.81 12.47 -9.72
N LEU A 138 -3.44 11.36 -10.12
CA LEU A 138 -2.76 10.13 -10.51
C LEU A 138 -1.78 10.40 -11.66
N GLN A 139 -2.19 11.11 -12.70
CA GLN A 139 -1.32 11.47 -13.81
C GLN A 139 -0.08 12.27 -13.33
N SER A 140 -0.28 13.24 -12.44
CA SER A 140 0.82 14.00 -11.83
C SER A 140 1.75 13.10 -11.02
N ILE A 141 1.21 12.23 -10.16
CA ILE A 141 2.01 11.30 -9.33
C ILE A 141 2.82 10.34 -10.20
N ILE A 142 2.20 9.73 -11.22
CA ILE A 142 2.87 8.81 -12.15
C ILE A 142 4.01 9.52 -12.88
N THR A 143 3.77 10.75 -13.33
CA THR A 143 4.79 11.58 -14.01
C THR A 143 5.95 11.92 -13.07
N ASP A 144 5.63 12.32 -11.84
CA ASP A 144 6.62 12.70 -10.83
C ASP A 144 7.43 11.49 -10.33
N ALA A 145 6.88 10.27 -10.39
CA ALA A 145 7.55 9.04 -9.98
C ALA A 145 8.73 8.67 -10.89
N LYS A 146 8.71 9.11 -12.16
CA LYS A 146 9.80 8.92 -13.15
C LYS A 146 10.32 7.49 -13.24
N GLY A 147 9.45 6.50 -13.00
CA GLY A 147 9.79 5.07 -13.01
C GLY A 147 10.69 4.61 -11.86
N GLN A 148 10.93 5.43 -10.84
CA GLN A 148 11.77 5.07 -9.69
C GLN A 148 11.02 4.24 -8.64
N ILE A 149 9.70 4.45 -8.57
CA ILE A 149 8.80 3.76 -7.64
C ILE A 149 7.51 3.42 -8.38
N GLU A 150 6.97 2.23 -8.14
CA GLU A 150 5.77 1.76 -8.80
C GLU A 150 4.53 2.45 -8.22
N ILE A 151 3.64 2.94 -9.09
CA ILE A 151 2.35 3.47 -8.65
C ILE A 151 1.26 2.41 -8.84
N VAL A 152 0.74 1.93 -7.71
CA VAL A 152 -0.37 1.00 -7.66
C VAL A 152 -1.67 1.80 -7.54
N ILE A 153 -2.43 1.85 -8.63
CA ILE A 153 -3.70 2.55 -8.70
C ILE A 153 -4.77 1.66 -8.06
N GLY A 154 -5.39 2.11 -6.97
CA GLY A 154 -6.40 1.34 -6.23
C GLY A 154 -7.60 2.17 -5.79
N GLY A 155 -8.51 1.59 -5.01
CA GLY A 155 -9.65 2.31 -4.41
C GLY A 155 -10.83 2.54 -5.36
N GLY A 156 -11.43 1.45 -5.86
CA GLY A 156 -12.58 1.50 -6.78
C GLY A 156 -12.29 1.04 -8.21
N VAL A 157 -11.18 0.31 -8.42
CA VAL A 157 -10.86 -0.30 -9.72
C VAL A 157 -11.84 -1.44 -10.01
N THR A 158 -12.42 -1.41 -11.20
CA THR A 158 -13.38 -2.39 -11.74
C THR A 158 -12.96 -2.77 -13.17
N THR A 159 -13.56 -3.83 -13.72
CA THR A 159 -13.34 -4.23 -15.12
C THR A 159 -13.72 -3.13 -16.12
N ASN A 160 -14.66 -2.25 -15.75
CA ASN A 160 -15.15 -1.18 -16.63
C ASN A 160 -14.18 0.00 -16.70
N ASN A 161 -13.52 0.34 -15.59
CA ASN A 161 -12.62 1.50 -15.54
C ASN A 161 -11.13 1.13 -15.68
N ALA A 162 -10.76 -0.14 -15.48
CA ALA A 162 -9.37 -0.60 -15.59
C ALA A 162 -8.68 -0.21 -16.91
N PRO A 163 -9.32 -0.31 -18.11
CA PRO A 163 -8.69 0.12 -19.35
C PRO A 163 -8.33 1.62 -19.37
N ILE A 164 -9.16 2.47 -18.76
CA ILE A 164 -8.94 3.91 -18.67
C ILE A 164 -7.77 4.19 -17.72
N LEU A 165 -7.77 3.54 -16.55
CA LEU A 165 -6.72 3.71 -15.54
C LEU A 165 -5.35 3.23 -16.06
N TRP A 166 -5.33 2.12 -16.80
CA TRP A 166 -4.11 1.61 -17.43
C TRP A 166 -3.50 2.61 -18.42
N GLN A 167 -4.33 3.32 -19.18
CA GLN A 167 -3.87 4.31 -20.16
C GLN A 167 -3.20 5.54 -19.54
N LEU A 168 -3.40 5.83 -18.24
CA LEU A 168 -2.74 6.96 -17.57
C LEU A 168 -1.21 6.84 -17.52
N GLY A 169 -0.70 5.61 -17.55
CA GLY A 169 0.71 5.37 -17.31
C GLY A 169 1.23 4.06 -17.86
N SER A 170 0.65 3.53 -18.95
CA SER A 170 1.08 2.25 -19.54
C SER A 170 2.56 2.23 -19.97
N GLU A 171 3.15 3.40 -20.20
CA GLU A 171 4.58 3.58 -20.50
C GLU A 171 5.45 3.77 -19.24
N ASN A 172 4.83 3.76 -18.05
CA ASN A 172 5.46 3.94 -16.75
C ASN A 172 5.31 2.67 -15.90
N LEU A 173 6.01 2.64 -14.77
CA LEU A 173 5.90 1.57 -13.78
C LEU A 173 4.60 1.72 -12.98
N ILE A 174 3.51 1.11 -13.46
CA ILE A 174 2.20 1.13 -12.81
C ILE A 174 1.62 -0.28 -12.67
N SER A 175 0.77 -0.44 -11.66
CA SER A 175 -0.11 -1.61 -11.47
C SER A 175 -1.50 -1.18 -11.05
N LEU A 176 -2.48 -2.08 -11.20
CA LEU A 176 -3.85 -1.86 -10.75
C LEU A 176 -4.16 -2.78 -9.56
N HIS A 177 -4.69 -2.21 -8.49
CA HIS A 177 -5.20 -2.95 -7.34
C HIS A 177 -6.73 -2.96 -7.36
N ALA A 178 -7.30 -4.09 -7.74
CA ALA A 178 -8.74 -4.32 -7.71
C ALA A 178 -9.12 -5.22 -6.51
N TYR A 179 -10.25 -4.91 -5.89
CA TYR A 179 -10.86 -5.76 -4.88
C TYR A 179 -11.92 -6.65 -5.54
N SER A 180 -11.77 -7.97 -5.41
CA SER A 180 -12.75 -8.95 -5.87
C SER A 180 -13.53 -9.52 -4.69
N GLY A 181 -14.40 -8.70 -4.10
CA GLY A 181 -15.43 -9.18 -3.17
C GLY A 181 -16.77 -9.31 -3.87
N VAL A 182 -17.45 -10.43 -3.68
CA VAL A 182 -18.88 -10.54 -3.97
C VAL A 182 -19.60 -9.96 -2.75
N LEU A 183 -20.25 -8.80 -2.92
CA LEU A 183 -21.18 -8.31 -1.91
C LEU A 183 -22.37 -9.27 -1.89
N ASN A 184 -22.71 -9.81 -0.72
CA ASN A 184 -23.99 -10.48 -0.56
C ASN A 184 -25.07 -9.41 -0.37
N SER A 185 -26.33 -9.80 -0.19
CA SER A 185 -27.44 -8.86 -0.03
C SER A 185 -27.27 -7.86 1.13
N ASP A 186 -26.30 -8.10 2.02
CA ASP A 186 -26.07 -7.35 3.24
C ASP A 186 -24.80 -6.45 3.16
N GLY A 187 -24.09 -6.43 2.02
CA GLY A 187 -22.88 -5.63 1.79
C GLY A 187 -21.58 -6.40 2.02
#